data_AF-A0A535SG89-F1
#
_entry.id   AF-A0A535SG89-F1
#
_cell.length_a   1.000
_cell.length_b   1.000
_cell.length_c   1.000
_cell.angle_alpha   90.00
_cell.angle_beta   90.00
_cell.angle_gamma   90.00
#
_symmetry.space_group_name_H-M   'P 1'
#
loop_
_entity.id
_entity.type
_entity.pdbx_description
1 polymer ?
#
loop_
_entity_poly.entity_id
_entity_poly.type
_entity_poly.pdbx_seq_one_letter_code
_entity_poly.pdbx_strand_id
1 'polypeptide(L)'
;MANTQSAKKRVRASLRKRDRNRSTRSAVKTLVSRARRPAVPDAASLTSEEVRRAISALDKAAEKGVLHANNASRRKARLMSALAKLAPQATATSKPATKPASAGTKKSRPTAKAKA
;
A
#
# COMPACT_ATOMS: atom_id res chain seq x y z
N MET A 1 -25.78 -13.35 18.84
CA MET A 1 -26.09 -14.47 17.93
C MET A 1 -26.62 -13.94 16.61
N ALA A 2 -26.37 -14.63 15.50
CA ALA A 2 -26.96 -14.28 14.20
C ALA A 2 -28.33 -14.96 14.07
N ASN A 3 -29.40 -14.23 14.38
CA ASN A 3 -30.73 -14.83 14.53
C ASN A 3 -31.47 -14.99 13.20
N THR A 4 -31.15 -14.16 12.20
CA THR A 4 -31.74 -14.24 10.85
C THR A 4 -30.87 -15.07 9.89
N GLN A 5 -31.49 -15.69 8.89
CA GLN A 5 -30.77 -16.52 7.91
C GLN A 5 -29.75 -15.71 7.08
N SER A 6 -30.09 -14.46 6.77
CA SER A 6 -29.17 -13.52 6.12
C SER A 6 -27.95 -13.23 7.00
N ALA A 7 -28.14 -13.02 8.31
CA ALA A 7 -27.04 -12.80 9.25
C ALA A 7 -26.13 -14.05 9.35
N LYS A 8 -26.70 -15.26 9.47
CA LYS A 8 -25.92 -16.52 9.49
C LYS A 8 -25.09 -16.69 8.22
N LYS A 9 -25.64 -16.34 7.05
CA LYS A 9 -24.90 -16.34 5.77
C LYS A 9 -23.76 -15.32 5.77
N ARG A 10 -24.00 -14.10 6.26
CA ARG A 10 -22.97 -13.04 6.33
C ARG A 10 -21.82 -13.40 7.25
N VAL A 11 -22.07 -14.03 8.40
CA VAL A 11 -21.02 -14.51 9.31
C VAL A 11 -20.14 -15.55 8.61
N ARG A 12 -20.73 -16.57 7.98
CA ARG A 12 -19.95 -17.58 7.22
C ARG A 12 -19.11 -16.95 6.12
N ALA A 13 -19.66 -15.99 5.38
CA ALA A 13 -18.94 -15.30 4.32
C ALA A 13 -17.81 -14.40 4.87
N SER A 14 -18.03 -13.74 6.01
CA SER A 14 -17.02 -12.85 6.62
C SER A 14 -15.82 -13.64 7.14
N LEU A 15 -16.04 -14.80 7.75
CA LEU A 15 -14.98 -15.69 8.23
C LEU A 15 -14.07 -16.12 7.07
N ARG A 16 -14.65 -16.65 5.98
CA ARG A 16 -13.90 -17.06 4.79
C ARG A 16 -13.12 -15.92 4.14
N LYS A 17 -13.64 -14.69 4.18
CA LYS A 17 -12.93 -13.50 3.68
C LYS A 17 -11.82 -13.07 4.65
N ARG A 18 -12.08 -13.14 5.95
CA ARG A 18 -11.14 -12.80 7.01
C ARG A 18 -9.90 -13.68 6.95
N ASP A 19 -10.05 -14.99 6.76
CA ASP A 19 -8.92 -15.93 6.74
C ASP A 19 -7.98 -15.66 5.56
N ARG A 20 -8.54 -15.50 4.36
CA ARG A 20 -7.79 -15.12 3.13
C ARG A 20 -7.11 -13.76 3.25
N ASN A 21 -7.80 -12.78 3.83
CA ASN A 21 -7.24 -11.45 4.02
C ASN A 21 -6.16 -11.45 5.10
N ARG A 22 -6.30 -12.29 6.13
CA ARG A 22 -5.34 -12.41 7.23
C ARG A 22 -4.00 -12.93 6.73
N SER A 23 -3.99 -14.03 5.97
CA SER A 23 -2.75 -14.60 5.42
C SER A 23 -2.04 -13.64 4.47
N THR A 24 -2.80 -12.97 3.58
CA THR A 24 -2.23 -11.98 2.66
C THR A 24 -1.66 -10.78 3.41
N ARG A 25 -2.37 -10.27 4.43
CA ARG A 25 -1.91 -9.13 5.24
C ARG A 25 -0.67 -9.48 6.06
N SER A 26 -0.59 -10.67 6.65
CA SER A 26 0.59 -11.10 7.41
C SER A 26 1.81 -11.29 6.51
N ALA A 27 1.65 -11.89 5.34
CA ALA A 27 2.72 -12.04 4.36
C ALA A 27 3.28 -10.67 3.93
N VAL A 28 2.40 -9.74 3.53
CA VAL A 28 2.81 -8.37 3.16
C VAL A 28 3.48 -7.65 4.33
N LYS A 29 2.93 -7.76 5.56
CA LYS A 29 3.56 -7.15 6.75
C LYS A 29 4.97 -7.67 6.96
N THR A 30 5.17 -8.97 6.80
CA THR A 30 6.47 -9.63 6.99
C THR A 30 7.49 -9.14 5.96
N LEU A 31 7.11 -9.10 4.69
CA LEU A 31 7.98 -8.59 3.62
C LEU A 31 8.33 -7.11 3.81
N VAL A 32 7.35 -6.28 4.21
CA VAL A 32 7.60 -4.86 4.51
C VAL A 32 8.48 -4.70 5.75
N SER A 33 8.36 -5.56 6.76
CA SER A 33 9.25 -5.50 7.93
C SER A 33 10.67 -5.96 7.61
N ARG A 34 10.85 -6.95 6.71
CA ARG A 34 12.17 -7.39 6.24
C ARG A 34 12.86 -6.26 5.48
N ALA A 35 12.19 -5.70 4.49
CA ALA A 35 12.67 -4.56 3.70
C ALA A 35 12.92 -3.27 4.52
N ARG A 36 12.40 -3.17 5.75
CA ARG A 36 12.64 -2.04 6.66
C ARG A 36 13.77 -2.28 7.65
N ARG A 37 14.10 -3.55 7.94
CA ARG A 37 15.22 -3.84 8.82
C ARG A 37 16.49 -3.41 8.08
N PRO A 38 17.31 -2.51 8.64
CA PRO A 38 18.59 -2.20 8.02
C PRO A 38 19.39 -3.50 7.99
N ALA A 39 19.63 -4.01 6.78
CA ALA A 39 20.65 -5.02 6.61
C ALA A 39 21.97 -4.38 7.06
N VAL A 40 22.80 -5.16 7.76
CA VAL A 40 24.16 -4.78 8.15
C VAL A 40 24.85 -4.13 6.94
N PRO A 41 25.65 -3.05 7.13
CA PRO A 41 26.12 -2.16 6.06
C PRO A 41 26.70 -2.84 4.80
N ASP A 42 27.22 -4.07 4.91
CA ASP A 42 27.79 -4.82 3.79
C ASP A 42 26.77 -5.48 2.84
N ALA A 43 25.47 -5.45 3.15
CA ALA A 43 24.41 -6.17 2.42
C ALA A 43 23.48 -5.25 1.59
N ALA A 44 24.05 -4.21 0.96
CA ALA A 44 23.31 -3.27 0.13
C ALA A 44 22.54 -3.94 -1.04
N SER A 45 23.07 -5.04 -1.60
CA SER A 45 22.43 -5.81 -2.68
C SER A 45 21.17 -6.54 -2.23
N LEU A 46 21.21 -7.24 -1.09
CA LEU A 46 20.05 -7.93 -0.49
C LEU A 46 18.89 -6.96 -0.22
N THR A 47 19.22 -5.75 0.24
CA THR A 47 18.22 -4.72 0.57
C THR A 47 17.38 -4.33 -0.66
N SER A 48 18.01 -4.23 -1.83
CA SER A 48 17.32 -3.85 -3.08
C SER A 48 16.33 -4.92 -3.56
N GLU A 49 16.69 -6.20 -3.45
CA GLU A 49 15.82 -7.32 -3.85
C GLU A 49 14.63 -7.49 -2.90
N GLU A 50 14.85 -7.36 -1.60
CA GLU A 50 13.79 -7.43 -0.60
C GLU A 50 12.75 -6.31 -0.78
N VAL A 51 13.21 -5.10 -1.10
CA VAL A 51 12.33 -3.97 -1.43
C VAL A 51 11.51 -4.27 -2.68
N ARG A 52 12.12 -4.80 -3.75
CA ARG A 52 11.39 -5.22 -4.97
C ARG A 52 10.33 -6.28 -4.67
N ARG A 53 10.66 -7.29 -3.87
CA ARG A 53 9.72 -8.33 -3.44
C ARG A 53 8.57 -7.74 -2.61
N ALA A 54 8.87 -6.82 -1.69
CA ALA A 54 7.85 -6.13 -0.89
C ALA A 54 6.91 -5.28 -1.75
N ILE A 55 7.42 -4.59 -2.78
CA ILE A 55 6.61 -3.79 -3.71
C ILE A 55 5.67 -4.69 -4.52
N SER A 56 6.19 -5.78 -5.11
CA SER A 56 5.37 -6.74 -5.86
C SER A 56 4.25 -7.33 -5.00
N ALA A 57 4.54 -7.65 -3.74
CA ALA A 57 3.53 -8.16 -2.82
C ALA A 57 2.47 -7.11 -2.43
N LEU A 58 2.86 -5.84 -2.30
CA LEU A 58 1.92 -4.74 -2.04
C LEU A 58 0.94 -4.53 -3.20
N ASP A 59 1.43 -4.65 -4.44
CA ASP A 59 0.60 -4.51 -5.64
C ASP A 59 -0.39 -5.65 -5.81
N LYS A 60 0.09 -6.89 -5.69
CA LYS A 60 -0.77 -8.07 -5.71
C LYS A 60 -1.84 -8.03 -4.62
N ALA A 61 -1.54 -7.44 -3.46
CA ALA A 61 -2.51 -7.27 -2.38
C ALA A 61 -3.52 -6.13 -2.65
N ALA A 62 -3.14 -5.12 -3.43
CA ALA A 62 -4.02 -4.04 -3.87
C ALA A 62 -4.97 -4.51 -4.97
N GLU A 63 -4.46 -5.23 -5.97
CA GLU A 63 -5.25 -5.84 -7.05
C GLU A 63 -6.31 -6.81 -6.51
N LYS A 64 -5.94 -7.62 -5.51
CA LYS A 64 -6.87 -8.54 -4.82
C LYS A 64 -7.87 -7.82 -3.89
N GLY A 65 -7.80 -6.49 -3.76
CA GLY A 65 -8.68 -5.69 -2.90
C GLY A 65 -8.48 -5.91 -1.39
N VAL A 66 -7.37 -6.53 -0.98
CA VAL A 66 -7.07 -6.78 0.44
C VAL A 66 -6.56 -5.50 1.12
N LEU A 67 -5.84 -4.68 0.35
CA LEU A 67 -5.37 -3.34 0.71
C LEU A 67 -5.94 -2.32 -0.29
N HIS A 68 -6.28 -1.13 0.20
CA HIS A 68 -6.67 -0.03 -0.69
C HIS A 68 -5.45 0.47 -1.48
N ALA A 69 -5.65 0.88 -2.74
CA ALA A 69 -4.59 1.37 -3.62
C ALA A 69 -3.73 2.46 -2.96
N ASN A 70 -4.36 3.50 -2.40
CA ASN A 70 -3.65 4.55 -1.64
C ASN A 70 -2.84 4.03 -0.45
N ASN A 71 -3.27 2.93 0.21
CA ASN A 71 -2.49 2.34 1.30
C ASN A 71 -1.22 1.66 0.76
N ALA A 72 -1.35 0.93 -0.36
CA ALA A 72 -0.21 0.35 -1.06
C ALA A 72 0.76 1.44 -1.53
N SER A 73 0.28 2.49 -2.20
CA SER A 73 1.09 3.62 -2.68
C SER A 73 1.87 4.30 -1.54
N ARG A 74 1.22 4.57 -0.40
CA ARG A 74 1.90 5.13 0.78
C ARG A 74 3.00 4.22 1.31
N ARG A 75 2.79 2.91 1.33
CA ARG A 75 3.79 1.94 1.81
C ARG A 75 4.98 1.85 0.86
N LYS A 76 4.74 1.85 -0.46
CA LYS A 76 5.80 1.90 -1.47
C LYS A 76 6.65 3.16 -1.33
N ALA A 77 6.02 4.33 -1.27
CA ALA A 77 6.73 5.61 -1.15
C ALA A 77 7.64 5.64 0.09
N ARG A 78 7.18 5.10 1.22
CA ARG A 78 7.99 4.99 2.44
C ARG A 78 9.18 4.04 2.29
N LEU A 79 9.03 2.92 1.59
CA LEU A 79 10.15 1.99 1.34
C LEU A 79 11.19 2.63 0.43
N MET A 80 10.76 3.27 -0.66
CA MET A 80 11.68 3.96 -1.57
C MET A 80 12.40 5.12 -0.89
N SER A 81 11.70 5.89 -0.06
CA SER A 81 12.32 6.99 0.71
C SER A 81 13.35 6.47 1.71
N ALA A 82 13.15 5.29 2.29
CA ALA A 82 14.11 4.68 3.20
C ALA A 82 15.37 4.21 2.45
N LEU A 83 15.20 3.60 1.28
CA LEU A 83 16.31 3.19 0.41
C LEU A 83 17.14 4.39 -0.04
N ALA A 84 16.47 5.46 -0.50
CA ALA A 84 17.12 6.70 -0.93
C ALA A 84 17.92 7.40 0.18
N LYS A 85 17.54 7.23 1.45
CA LYS A 85 18.32 7.74 2.59
C LYS A 85 19.55 6.89 2.90
N LEU A 86 19.46 5.58 2.65
CA LEU A 86 20.53 4.63 2.93
C LEU A 86 21.56 4.56 1.80
N ALA A 87 21.16 4.86 0.57
CA ALA A 87 22.07 5.05 -0.56
C ALA A 87 22.51 6.52 -0.59
N PRO A 88 23.69 6.89 -0.04
CA PRO A 88 24.18 8.25 -0.17
C PRO A 88 24.49 8.50 -1.65
N GLN A 89 23.67 9.34 -2.30
CA GLN A 89 23.99 10.08 -3.51
C GLN A 89 24.54 9.25 -4.68
N ALA A 90 23.66 8.78 -5.56
CA ALA A 90 24.02 8.51 -6.96
C ALA A 90 22.95 9.10 -7.89
N THR A 91 23.32 10.24 -8.49
CA THR A 91 22.77 10.85 -9.72
C THR A 91 21.34 11.39 -9.67
N ALA A 92 21.25 12.69 -9.37
CA ALA A 92 20.14 13.55 -9.79
C ALA A 92 20.28 13.86 -11.29
N THR A 93 19.63 13.11 -12.17
CA THR A 93 19.26 13.53 -13.55
C THR A 93 18.15 12.57 -14.01
N SER A 94 16.87 12.97 -14.08
CA SER A 94 16.34 13.65 -15.26
C SER A 94 15.08 14.47 -14.92
N LYS A 95 15.09 15.69 -15.44
CA LYS A 95 14.00 16.68 -15.49
C LYS A 95 12.72 16.05 -16.06
N PRO A 96 11.55 16.10 -15.40
CA PRO A 96 10.31 15.76 -16.07
C PRO A 96 9.97 16.90 -17.02
N ALA A 97 10.13 16.66 -18.32
CA ALA A 97 9.59 17.52 -19.35
C ALA A 97 8.06 17.56 -19.21
N THR A 98 7.55 18.78 -19.10
CA THR A 98 6.16 19.18 -19.05
C THR A 98 5.35 18.56 -20.19
N LYS A 99 4.16 18.03 -19.89
CA LYS A 99 3.02 18.06 -20.83
C LYS A 99 1.82 18.72 -20.15
N PRO A 100 1.05 19.54 -20.89
CA PRO A 100 0.29 20.65 -20.36
C PRO A 100 -1.05 20.21 -19.75
N ALA A 101 -1.61 21.13 -18.97
CA ALA A 101 -2.93 21.05 -18.36
C ALA A 101 -4.02 20.51 -19.29
N SER A 102 -4.80 19.55 -18.81
CA SER A 102 -6.19 19.41 -19.21
C SER A 102 -7.07 19.81 -18.02
N ALA A 103 -7.92 20.80 -18.28
CA ALA A 103 -8.90 21.33 -17.35
C ALA A 103 -9.92 20.26 -16.94
N GLY A 104 -10.32 20.28 -15.68
CA GLY A 104 -11.31 19.35 -15.11
C GLY A 104 -11.76 19.77 -13.71
N THR A 105 -12.31 20.97 -13.63
CA THR A 105 -13.28 21.50 -12.64
C THR A 105 -13.15 21.06 -11.17
N LYS A 106 -12.73 22.01 -10.33
CA LYS A 106 -12.97 22.01 -8.88
C LYS A 106 -14.46 21.76 -8.61
N LYS A 107 -14.82 20.58 -8.06
CA LYS A 107 -16.10 20.44 -7.34
C LYS A 107 -15.80 20.69 -5.87
N SER A 108 -15.89 21.96 -5.47
CA SER A 108 -16.08 22.32 -4.07
C SER A 108 -17.25 21.50 -3.54
N ARG A 109 -17.04 20.78 -2.44
CA ARG A 109 -18.15 20.19 -1.69
C ARG A 109 -18.63 21.29 -0.74
N PRO A 110 -19.76 21.98 -0.97
CA PRO A 110 -20.30 22.82 0.07
C PRO A 110 -20.74 21.90 1.21
N THR A 111 -20.18 22.10 2.39
CA THR A 111 -20.72 21.56 3.63
C THR A 111 -22.08 22.21 3.83
N ALA A 112 -23.16 21.52 3.47
CA ALA A 112 -24.49 21.92 3.88
C ALA A 112 -24.55 21.80 5.41
N LYS A 113 -24.42 22.96 6.05
CA LYS A 113 -24.79 23.18 7.44
C LYS A 113 -26.27 22.88 7.61
N ALA A 114 -26.56 22.32 8.78
CA ALA A 114 -27.83 22.14 9.44
C ALA A 114 -28.97 23.12 9.05
N LYS A 115 -30.17 22.56 8.90
CA LYS A 115 -31.46 23.13 9.35
C LYS A 115 -32.14 22.00 10.15
N ALA A 116 -32.46 22.19 11.44
CA ALA A 116 -33.64 22.89 11.94
C ALA A 116 -34.92 22.24 11.38
#